data_AF-A0A645C1M7-F1
#
_entry.id   AF-A0A645C1M7-F1
#
_cell.length_a   1.000
_cell.length_b   1.000
_cell.length_c   1.000
_cell.angle_alpha   90.00
_cell.angle_beta   90.00
_cell.angle_gamma   90.00
#
_symmetry.space_group_name_H-M   'P 1'
#
loop_
_entity.id
_entity.type
_entity.pdbx_description
1 polymer ?
#
loop_
_entity_poly.entity_id
_entity_poly.type
_entity_poly.pdbx_seq_one_letter_code
_entity_poly.pdbx_strand_id
1 'polypeptide(L)'
;MSAGSARGLEHGLDGLVDRARTDPWVAENLMAAGGLAPEHVPWLHRAGIRAFHVDAQVRPLGSYRAWVDAGLVHSWRDLLDRSDRRAAARRPV
;
A
#
# COMPACT_ATOMS: atom_id res chain seq x y z
N MET A 1 4.99 2.46 10.58
CA MET A 1 4.03 2.80 9.51
C MET A 1 4.08 4.30 9.23
N SER A 2 3.81 4.76 8.01
CA SER A 2 3.77 6.19 7.68
C SER A 2 2.89 6.46 6.46
N ALA A 3 2.39 7.69 6.37
CA ALA A 3 1.68 8.25 5.21
C ALA A 3 2.55 9.23 4.40
N GLY A 4 3.75 9.56 4.87
CA GLY A 4 4.60 10.59 4.27
C GLY A 4 4.16 12.04 4.52
N SER A 5 2.93 12.24 5.00
CA SER A 5 2.36 13.54 5.33
C SER A 5 1.35 13.42 6.46
N ALA A 6 1.25 14.46 7.30
CA ALA A 6 0.18 14.56 8.30
C ALA A 6 -1.21 14.64 7.65
N ARG A 7 -1.30 15.00 6.36
CA ARG A 7 -2.54 15.08 5.58
C ARG A 7 -2.94 13.74 4.93
N GLY A 8 -2.22 12.65 5.21
CA GLY A 8 -2.49 11.33 4.65
C GLY A 8 -1.67 11.02 3.39
N LEU A 9 -1.85 9.78 2.90
CA LEU A 9 -0.99 9.16 1.90
C LEU A 9 -1.05 9.87 0.55
N GLU A 10 -2.23 10.33 0.13
CA GLU A 10 -2.39 11.08 -1.12
C GLU A 10 -1.43 12.28 -1.19
N HIS A 11 -1.24 12.99 -0.09
CA HIS A 11 -0.36 14.15 0.00
C HIS A 11 1.11 13.78 0.25
N GLY A 12 1.40 12.56 0.72
CA GLY A 12 2.74 12.11 1.08
C GLY A 12 3.32 11.02 0.16
N LEU A 13 2.58 10.62 -0.87
CA LEU A 13 2.90 9.49 -1.74
C LEU A 13 4.28 9.64 -2.38
N ASP A 14 4.51 10.79 -3.04
CA ASP A 14 5.76 11.04 -3.77
C ASP A 14 6.97 11.01 -2.82
N GLY A 15 6.85 11.67 -1.66
CA GLY A 15 7.90 11.68 -0.64
C GLY A 15 8.20 10.28 -0.09
N LEU A 16 7.18 9.44 0.11
CA LEU A 16 7.39 8.04 0.51
C LEU A 16 8.06 7.22 -0.58
N VAL A 17 7.64 7.39 -1.83
CA VAL A 17 8.23 6.69 -2.99
C VAL A 17 9.70 7.04 -3.13
N ASP A 18 10.05 8.33 -3.07
CA ASP A 18 11.43 8.79 -3.17
C ASP A 18 12.28 8.30 -2.00
N ARG A 19 11.74 8.35 -0.78
CA ARG A 19 12.41 7.85 0.42
C ARG A 19 12.69 6.34 0.37
N ALA A 20 11.76 5.57 -0.19
CA ALA A 20 11.93 4.12 -0.36
C ALA A 20 12.92 3.78 -1.49
N ARG A 21 12.90 4.54 -2.59
CA ARG A 21 13.86 4.38 -3.69
C ARG A 21 15.31 4.65 -3.27
N THR A 22 15.50 5.55 -2.32
CA THR A 22 16.84 6.01 -1.88
C THR A 22 17.41 5.22 -0.71
N ASP A 23 16.61 4.38 -0.07
CA ASP A 23 17.02 3.61 1.11
C ASP A 23 16.34 2.24 1.14
N PRO A 24 17.11 1.18 0.86
CA PRO A 24 16.60 -0.19 0.87
C PRO A 24 15.98 -0.59 2.21
N TRP A 25 16.50 -0.11 3.34
CA TRP A 25 15.97 -0.44 4.65
C TRP A 25 14.55 0.11 4.82
N VAL A 26 14.30 1.34 4.36
CA VAL A 26 12.94 1.90 4.36
C VAL A 26 12.03 1.16 3.39
N ALA A 27 12.49 0.83 2.19
CA ALA A 27 11.68 0.05 1.26
C ALA A 27 11.21 -1.29 1.86
N GLU A 28 12.09 -2.00 2.57
CA GLU A 28 11.81 -3.32 3.14
C GLU A 28 10.95 -3.25 4.41
N ASN A 29 11.12 -2.22 5.25
CA ASN A 29 10.51 -2.17 6.59
C ASN A 29 9.33 -1.19 6.71
N LEU A 30 9.13 -0.31 5.74
CA LEU A 30 8.02 0.63 5.80
C LEU A 30 6.68 -0.05 5.51
N MET A 31 5.70 0.20 6.38
CA MET A 31 4.29 -0.06 6.13
C MET A 31 3.59 1.25 5.72
N ALA A 32 3.07 1.32 4.50
CA ALA A 32 2.32 2.46 4.00
C ALA A 32 0.90 2.51 4.60
N ALA A 33 0.45 3.68 5.04
CA ALA A 33 -0.82 3.89 5.73
C ALA A 33 -1.40 5.29 5.49
N GLY A 34 -2.61 5.56 6.01
CA GLY A 34 -3.20 6.90 6.05
C GLY A 34 -4.10 7.20 4.85
N GLY A 35 -5.16 6.41 4.66
CA GLY A 35 -6.07 6.56 3.52
C GLY A 35 -5.54 5.91 2.26
N LEU A 36 -5.04 4.67 2.37
CA LEU A 36 -4.56 3.91 1.23
C LEU A 36 -5.67 3.72 0.20
N ALA A 37 -5.36 3.93 -1.07
CA ALA A 37 -6.23 3.67 -2.20
C ALA A 37 -5.57 2.62 -3.12
N PRO A 38 -6.35 1.78 -3.83
CA PRO A 38 -5.80 0.76 -4.73
C PRO A 38 -4.81 1.32 -5.75
N GLU A 39 -5.03 2.55 -6.22
CA GLU A 39 -4.22 3.25 -7.21
C GLU A 39 -2.81 3.59 -6.69
N HIS A 40 -2.62 3.68 -5.37
CA HIS A 40 -1.32 3.93 -4.74
C HIS A 40 -0.42 2.69 -4.74
N VAL A 41 -1.00 1.48 -4.73
CA VAL A 41 -0.27 0.21 -4.58
C VAL A 41 0.80 0.03 -5.66
N PRO A 42 0.53 0.21 -6.96
CA PRO A 42 1.55 0.03 -8.00
C PRO A 42 2.75 0.98 -7.88
N TRP A 43 2.59 2.16 -7.28
CA TRP A 43 3.68 3.12 -7.10
C TRP A 43 4.58 2.71 -5.93
N LEU A 44 3.96 2.44 -4.77
CA LEU A 44 4.63 1.99 -3.56
C LEU A 44 5.34 0.64 -3.77
N HIS A 45 4.68 -0.30 -4.45
CA HIS A 45 5.24 -1.61 -4.76
C HIS A 45 6.48 -1.51 -5.66
N ARG A 46 6.44 -0.66 -6.70
CA ARG A 46 7.62 -0.41 -7.54
C ARG A 46 8.76 0.28 -6.78
N ALA A 47 8.45 1.05 -5.74
CA ALA A 47 9.44 1.66 -4.86
C ALA A 47 10.06 0.67 -3.85
N GLY A 48 9.62 -0.59 -3.84
CA GLY A 48 10.14 -1.64 -2.95
C GLY A 48 9.30 -1.86 -1.69
N ILE A 49 8.32 -0.99 -1.40
CA ILE A 49 7.41 -1.15 -0.26
C ILE A 49 6.51 -2.38 -0.47
N ARG A 50 6.40 -3.22 0.56
CA ARG A 50 5.59 -4.47 0.51
C ARG A 50 4.52 -4.56 1.59
N ALA A 51 4.57 -3.71 2.62
CA ALA A 51 3.60 -3.71 3.71
C ALA A 51 2.60 -2.55 3.57
N PHE A 52 1.32 -2.85 3.75
CA PHE A 52 0.20 -1.92 3.55
C PHE A 52 -0.79 -2.05 4.70
N HIS A 53 -1.22 -0.92 5.26
CA HIS A 53 -2.28 -0.85 6.25
C HIS A 53 -3.61 -0.51 5.57
N VAL A 54 -4.64 -1.29 5.86
CA VAL A 54 -6.03 -1.06 5.44
C VAL A 54 -6.93 -0.92 6.66
N ASP A 55 -7.84 0.04 6.61
CA ASP A 55 -8.75 0.41 7.70
C ASP A 55 -10.20 0.55 7.22
N ALA A 56 -10.63 1.75 6.83
CA ALA A 56 -11.94 2.00 6.26
C ALA A 56 -12.15 1.25 4.94
N GLN A 57 -11.08 0.97 4.17
CA GLN A 57 -11.18 0.35 2.85
C GLN A 57 -11.66 -1.11 2.90
N VAL A 58 -11.59 -1.74 4.07
CA VAL A 58 -12.06 -3.11 4.31
C VAL A 58 -13.35 -3.15 5.13
N ARG A 59 -14.08 -2.04 5.18
CA ARG A 59 -15.36 -1.92 5.87
C ARG A 59 -16.45 -1.47 4.89
N PRO A 60 -17.67 -2.04 4.96
CA PRO A 60 -18.77 -1.59 4.13
C PRO A 60 -18.99 -0.08 4.24
N LEU A 61 -19.10 0.58 3.09
CA LEU A 61 -19.26 2.04 2.95
C LEU A 61 -18.13 2.87 3.61
N GLY A 62 -16.98 2.28 3.93
CA GLY A 62 -15.89 2.98 4.61
C GLY A 62 -16.18 3.33 6.08
N SER A 63 -17.22 2.75 6.68
CA SER A 63 -17.67 3.16 8.01
C SER A 63 -16.96 2.42 9.14
N TYR A 64 -16.43 3.17 10.10
CA TYR A 64 -15.87 2.62 11.34
C TYR A 64 -16.90 1.96 12.26
N ARG A 65 -18.20 2.19 12.02
CA ARG A 65 -19.29 1.50 12.73
C ARG A 65 -19.57 0.10 12.16
N ALA A 66 -19.13 -0.17 10.94
CA ALA A 66 -19.28 -1.48 10.31
C ALA A 66 -18.15 -2.43 10.70
N TRP A 67 -18.38 -3.74 10.62
CA TRP A 67 -17.36 -4.76 10.81
C TRP A 67 -16.30 -4.73 9.69
N VAL A 68 -15.17 -5.39 9.94
CA VAL A 68 -14.21 -5.69 8.87
C VAL A 68 -14.81 -6.78 8.00
N ASP A 69 -14.97 -6.50 6.72
CA ASP A 69 -15.53 -7.42 5.74
C ASP A 69 -14.43 -8.30 5.13
N ALA A 70 -14.54 -9.61 5.32
CA ALA A 70 -13.55 -10.56 4.83
C ALA A 70 -13.43 -10.57 3.30
N GLY A 71 -14.51 -10.29 2.57
CA GLY A 71 -14.51 -10.19 1.11
C GLY A 71 -13.75 -8.96 0.62
N LEU A 72 -13.85 -7.83 1.34
CA LEU A 72 -13.04 -6.65 1.05
C LEU A 72 -11.55 -6.90 1.38
N VAL A 73 -11.25 -7.56 2.51
CA VAL A 73 -9.87 -7.97 2.83
C VAL A 73 -9.29 -8.89 1.75
N HIS A 74 -10.07 -9.86 1.30
CA HIS A 74 -9.67 -10.76 0.21
C HIS A 74 -9.41 -10.00 -1.09
N SER A 75 -10.26 -9.03 -1.44
CA SER A 75 -10.05 -8.18 -2.63
C SER A 75 -8.73 -7.39 -2.56
N TRP A 76 -8.35 -6.91 -1.38
CA TRP A 76 -7.05 -6.28 -1.16
C TRP A 76 -5.89 -7.28 -1.30
N ARG A 77 -6.02 -8.49 -0.75
CA ARG A 77 -5.00 -9.54 -0.92
C ARG A 77 -4.80 -9.89 -2.40
N ASP A 78 -5.88 -10.04 -3.16
CA ASP A 78 -5.84 -10.30 -4.60
C ASP A 78 -5.13 -9.19 -5.39
N LEU A 79 -5.31 -7.92 -4.99
CA LEU A 79 -4.59 -6.79 -5.58
C LEU A 79 -3.08 -6.88 -5.33
N LEU A 80 -2.69 -7.23 -4.10
CA LEU A 80 -1.28 -7.39 -3.73
C LEU A 80 -0.65 -8.60 -4.43
N ASP A 81 -1.33 -9.74 -4.50
CA ASP A 81 -0.84 -10.93 -5.21
C ASP A 81 -0.65 -10.67 -6.71
N ARG A 82 -1.52 -9.86 -7.31
CA ARG A 82 -1.36 -9.43 -8.70
C ARG A 82 -0.16 -8.50 -8.87
N SER A 83 0.07 -7.59 -7.93
CA SER A 83 1.25 -6.70 -7.93
C SER A 83 2.56 -7.50 -7.78
N ASP A 84 2.58 -8.48 -6.88
CA ASP A 84 3.73 -9.37 -6.66
C ASP A 84 4.07 -10.17 -7.93
N ARG A 85 3.06 -10.79 -8.56
CA ARG A 85 3.23 -11.52 -9.83
C ARG A 85 3.76 -10.62 -10.95
N ARG A 86 3.25 -9.40 -11.08
CA ARG A 86 3.73 -8.44 -12.08
C ARG A 86 5.18 -8.02 -11.84
N ALA A 87 5.60 -7.86 -10.59
CA ALA A 87 6.98 -7.54 -10.27
C ALA A 87 7.92 -8.72 -10.55
N ALA A 88 7.51 -9.94 -10.24
CA ALA A 88 8.28 -11.15 -10.54
C ALA A 88 8.53 -11.31 -12.05
N ALA A 89 7.51 -11.06 -12.87
CA ALA A 89 7.62 -11.13 -14.34
C ALA A 89 8.54 -10.06 -14.96
N ARG A 90 8.93 -9.02 -14.21
CA ARG A 90 9.77 -7.91 -14.70
C ARG A 90 11.25 -8.03 -14.30
N ARG A 91 11.63 -8.94 -13.40
CA ARG A 91 13.05 -9.13 -13.05
C ARG A 91 13.72 -9.91 -14.20
N PRO A 92 14.75 -9.37 -14.86
CA PRO A 92 15.54 -10.15 -15.81
C PRO A 92 16.28 -11.25 -15.07
N VAL A 93 16.40 -12.42 -15.73
CA VAL A 93 17.22 -13.56 -15.28
C VAL A 93 18.70 -13.20 -15.23
#